data_AF-A0A6F9XQZ7-F1
#
_entry.id   AF-A0A6F9XQZ7-F1
#
_cell.length_a   1.000
_cell.length_b   1.000
_cell.length_c   1.000
_cell.angle_alpha   90.00
_cell.angle_beta   90.00
_cell.angle_gamma   90.00
#
_symmetry.space_group_name_H-M   'P 1'
#
loop_
_entity.id
_entity.type
_entity.pdbx_description
1 polymer ?
#
loop_
_entity_poly.entity_id
_entity_poly.type
_entity_poly.pdbx_seq_one_letter_code
_entity_poly.pdbx_strand_id
1 'polypeptide(L)'
;MTDKFAHYRMSLPIELDIPEEKLNAHEFMRLIKKYDLQVTKAVETHLADACRYHNLFQGLNKESYLQNSNGFVAKKLVELDTMRVISIVNALSVAFYEKELECRLIEDADDFLKVAKVKHQGNLDQLSEYEECIINLSQNYCETYRLIVNEDYIGSKLPDFR
;
A
#
# COMPACT_ATOMS: atom_id res chain seq x y z
N MET A 1 -4.01 22.84 3.84
CA MET A 1 -3.08 21.96 4.59
C MET A 1 -2.04 21.53 3.59
N THR A 2 -0.79 21.97 3.76
CA THR A 2 0.34 21.43 3.00
C THR A 2 0.43 19.94 3.29
N ASP A 3 0.32 19.15 2.25
CA ASP A 3 -0.03 17.74 2.32
C ASP A 3 1.19 16.92 2.76
N LYS A 4 1.44 16.91 4.07
CA LYS A 4 2.59 16.25 4.72
C LYS A 4 2.71 14.76 4.34
N PHE A 5 1.64 14.16 3.82
CA PHE A 5 1.58 12.75 3.46
C PHE A 5 1.49 12.52 1.95
N ALA A 6 1.45 13.57 1.13
CA ALA A 6 1.36 13.45 -0.33
C ALA A 6 2.50 12.64 -0.94
N HIS A 7 3.70 12.69 -0.37
CA HIS A 7 4.85 11.93 -0.88
C HIS A 7 4.74 10.42 -0.66
N TYR A 8 3.83 9.95 0.20
CA TYR A 8 3.53 8.53 0.39
C TYR A 8 2.43 8.02 -0.55
N ARG A 9 1.76 8.91 -1.27
CA ARG A 9 0.59 8.59 -2.10
C ARG A 9 1.01 8.31 -3.53
N MET A 10 0.59 7.16 -4.06
CA MET A 10 0.73 6.82 -5.47
C MET A 10 -0.38 7.50 -6.29
N SER A 11 -0.07 7.77 -7.56
CA SER A 11 -1.09 8.25 -8.49
C SER A 11 -2.08 7.12 -8.77
N LEU A 12 -3.38 7.43 -8.66
CA LEU A 12 -4.45 6.51 -9.05
C LEU A 12 -4.79 6.78 -10.53
N PRO A 13 -4.70 5.78 -11.42
CA PRO A 13 -4.89 5.98 -12.86
C PRO A 13 -6.38 6.05 -13.28
N ILE A 14 -7.28 6.26 -12.31
CA ILE A 14 -8.71 6.36 -12.53
C ILE A 14 -9.29 7.52 -11.72
N GLU A 15 -10.39 8.07 -12.21
CA GLU A 15 -11.24 8.96 -11.43
C GLU A 15 -12.20 8.12 -10.57
N LEU A 16 -12.26 8.42 -9.28
CA LEU A 16 -13.17 7.75 -8.35
C LEU A 16 -14.58 8.33 -8.49
N ASP A 17 -15.58 7.45 -8.45
CA ASP A 17 -17.00 7.81 -8.38
C ASP A 17 -17.44 8.24 -6.96
N ILE A 18 -16.50 8.26 -6.01
CA ILE A 18 -16.68 8.71 -4.64
C ILE A 18 -15.50 9.58 -4.21
N PRO A 19 -15.67 10.45 -3.20
CA PRO A 19 -14.54 11.14 -2.59
C PRO A 19 -13.54 10.15 -1.98
N GLU A 20 -12.24 10.41 -2.17
CA GLU A 20 -11.15 9.52 -1.75
C GLU A 20 -11.17 9.27 -0.24
N GLU A 21 -11.50 10.28 0.56
CA GLU A 21 -11.62 10.18 2.02
C GLU A 21 -12.67 9.15 2.48
N LYS A 22 -13.62 8.79 1.60
CA LYS A 22 -14.64 7.77 1.88
C LYS A 22 -14.21 6.36 1.48
N LEU A 23 -13.05 6.19 0.84
CA LEU A 23 -12.51 4.87 0.54
C LEU A 23 -12.37 4.06 1.82
N ASN A 24 -12.85 2.83 1.78
CA ASN A 24 -12.79 1.86 2.87
C ASN A 24 -12.73 0.45 2.25
N ALA A 25 -12.70 -0.59 3.08
CA ALA A 25 -12.59 -1.97 2.60
C ALA A 25 -13.72 -2.37 1.63
N HIS A 26 -14.95 -1.88 1.84
CA HIS A 26 -16.07 -2.16 0.95
C HIS A 26 -15.85 -1.51 -0.43
N GLU A 27 -15.45 -0.24 -0.44
CA GLU A 27 -15.18 0.49 -1.68
C GLU A 27 -13.99 -0.08 -2.44
N PHE A 28 -12.93 -0.49 -1.73
CA PHE A 28 -11.82 -1.21 -2.31
C PHE A 28 -12.29 -2.48 -3.03
N MET A 29 -13.06 -3.34 -2.36
CA MET A 29 -13.56 -4.59 -2.94
C MET A 29 -14.51 -4.34 -4.13
N ARG A 30 -15.32 -3.29 -4.07
CA ARG A 30 -16.18 -2.87 -5.18
C ARG A 30 -15.35 -2.48 -6.39
N LEU A 31 -14.30 -1.69 -6.21
CA LEU A 31 -13.42 -1.23 -7.28
C LEU A 31 -12.60 -2.38 -7.89
N ILE A 32 -12.03 -3.26 -7.06
CA ILE A 32 -11.34 -4.48 -7.52
C ILE A 32 -12.23 -5.29 -8.48
N LYS A 33 -13.50 -5.51 -8.11
CA LYS A 33 -14.47 -6.22 -8.95
C LYS A 33 -14.86 -5.44 -10.21
N LYS A 34 -15.13 -4.14 -10.06
CA LYS A 34 -15.56 -3.27 -11.18
C LYS A 34 -14.52 -3.23 -12.29
N TYR A 35 -13.24 -3.22 -11.94
CA TYR A 35 -12.14 -3.09 -12.89
C TYR A 35 -11.43 -4.41 -13.19
N ASP A 36 -11.93 -5.54 -12.67
CA ASP A 36 -11.34 -6.87 -12.85
C ASP A 36 -9.83 -6.87 -12.51
N LEU A 37 -9.52 -6.43 -11.29
CA LEU A 37 -8.17 -6.32 -10.76
C LEU A 37 -7.86 -7.53 -9.89
N GLN A 38 -6.57 -7.90 -9.81
CA GLN A 38 -6.12 -8.96 -8.92
C GLN A 38 -5.66 -8.39 -7.58
N VAL A 39 -5.86 -9.15 -6.50
CA VAL A 39 -5.28 -8.87 -5.19
C VAL A 39 -4.01 -9.71 -5.07
N THR A 40 -2.88 -9.13 -5.48
CA THR A 40 -1.54 -9.74 -5.39
C THR A 40 -0.93 -9.50 -4.01
N LYS A 41 0.26 -10.06 -3.77
CA LYS A 41 1.01 -9.80 -2.52
C LYS A 41 1.31 -8.31 -2.28
N ALA A 42 1.49 -7.54 -3.36
CA ALA A 42 1.74 -6.11 -3.28
C ALA A 42 0.49 -5.33 -2.88
N VAL A 43 -0.66 -5.74 -3.41
CA VAL A 43 -1.94 -5.19 -2.98
C VAL A 43 -2.21 -5.53 -1.51
N GLU A 44 -1.98 -6.78 -1.09
CA GLU A 44 -2.19 -7.23 0.30
C GLU A 44 -1.37 -6.45 1.33
N THR A 45 -0.13 -6.09 1.01
CA THR A 45 0.73 -5.36 1.95
C THR A 45 0.19 -3.96 2.23
N HIS A 46 -0.26 -3.24 1.20
CA HIS A 46 -0.93 -1.95 1.40
C HIS A 46 -2.25 -2.08 2.17
N LEU A 47 -3.01 -3.15 1.94
CA LEU A 47 -4.21 -3.43 2.73
C LEU A 47 -3.89 -3.74 4.20
N ALA A 48 -2.76 -4.40 4.48
CA ALA A 48 -2.30 -4.65 5.85
C ALA A 48 -1.98 -3.32 6.57
N ASP A 49 -1.35 -2.37 5.90
CA ASP A 49 -1.13 -1.03 6.43
C ASP A 49 -2.45 -0.29 6.69
N ALA A 50 -3.41 -0.34 5.75
CA ALA A 50 -4.72 0.24 5.95
C ALA A 50 -5.42 -0.35 7.20
N CYS A 51 -5.33 -1.67 7.39
CA CYS A 51 -5.85 -2.34 8.58
C CYS A 51 -5.13 -1.88 9.86
N ARG A 52 -3.79 -1.77 9.83
CA ARG A 52 -2.99 -1.28 10.96
C ARG A 52 -3.43 0.11 11.40
N TYR A 53 -3.53 1.06 10.46
CA TYR A 53 -3.96 2.42 10.77
C TYR A 53 -5.42 2.48 11.25
N HIS A 54 -6.31 1.65 10.69
CA HIS A 54 -7.67 1.52 11.19
C HIS A 54 -7.73 1.03 12.64
N ASN A 55 -6.93 0.01 13.00
CA ASN A 55 -6.88 -0.51 14.35
C ASN A 55 -6.34 0.51 15.36
N LEU A 56 -5.28 1.25 14.97
CA LEU A 56 -4.75 2.36 15.77
C LEU A 56 -5.80 3.47 15.97
N PHE A 57 -6.53 3.81 14.89
CA PHE A 57 -7.63 4.77 14.96
C PHE A 57 -8.71 4.32 15.94
N GLN A 58 -9.15 3.05 15.88
CA GLN A 58 -10.17 2.52 16.78
C GLN A 58 -9.71 2.48 18.23
N GLY A 59 -8.46 2.08 18.49
CA GLY A 59 -7.88 2.08 19.83
C GLY A 59 -7.86 3.47 20.45
N LEU A 60 -7.38 4.47 19.69
CA LEU A 60 -7.40 5.86 20.14
C LEU A 60 -8.82 6.38 20.29
N ASN A 61 -9.75 6.09 19.37
CA ASN A 61 -11.12 6.58 19.48
C ASN A 61 -11.84 6.04 20.73
N LYS A 62 -11.61 4.79 21.12
CA LYS A 62 -12.31 4.16 22.24
C LYS A 62 -11.82 4.65 23.61
N GLU A 63 -10.51 4.82 23.79
CA GLU A 63 -9.92 5.23 25.07
C GLU A 63 -9.78 6.76 25.20
N SER A 64 -9.49 7.46 24.10
CA SER A 64 -9.24 8.91 24.14
C SER A 64 -10.51 9.74 24.25
N TYR A 65 -11.62 9.31 23.65
CA TYR A 65 -12.90 10.02 23.67
C TYR A 65 -13.49 10.09 25.08
N LEU A 66 -13.17 9.11 25.92
CA LEU A 66 -13.59 9.04 27.33
C LEU A 66 -12.72 9.89 28.27
N GLN A 67 -11.51 10.30 27.86
CA GLN A 67 -10.54 10.90 28.79
C GLN A 67 -9.91 12.24 28.36
N ASN A 68 -9.85 12.59 27.07
CA ASN A 68 -9.10 13.78 26.65
C ASN A 68 -9.74 14.50 25.45
N SER A 69 -10.45 15.59 25.74
CA SER A 69 -10.93 16.59 24.77
C SER A 69 -9.80 17.51 24.26
N ASN A 70 -8.59 16.99 24.05
CA ASN A 70 -7.44 17.79 23.63
C ASN A 70 -7.19 17.67 22.13
N GLY A 71 -6.97 18.80 21.46
CA GLY A 71 -6.80 18.89 19.99
C GLY A 71 -5.65 18.05 19.41
N PHE A 72 -4.71 17.58 20.24
CA PHE A 72 -3.64 16.66 19.83
C PHE A 72 -4.19 15.29 19.40
N VAL A 73 -5.13 14.71 20.15
CA VAL A 73 -5.75 13.42 19.82
C VAL A 73 -6.54 13.54 18.53
N ALA A 74 -7.32 14.60 18.38
CA ALA A 74 -8.07 14.87 17.15
C ALA A 74 -7.14 14.98 15.93
N LYS A 75 -5.99 15.65 16.07
CA LYS A 75 -4.98 15.72 15.00
C LYS A 75 -4.41 14.33 14.67
N LYS A 76 -4.10 13.51 15.66
CA LYS A 76 -3.60 12.14 15.46
C LYS A 76 -4.62 11.23 14.80
N LEU A 77 -5.90 11.35 15.15
CA LEU A 77 -6.98 10.61 14.51
C LEU A 77 -7.10 10.97 13.02
N VAL A 78 -6.99 12.25 12.67
CA VAL A 78 -6.96 12.70 11.28
C VAL A 78 -5.73 12.14 10.55
N GLU A 79 -4.53 12.20 11.14
CA GLU A 79 -3.31 11.64 10.55
C GLU A 79 -3.46 10.13 10.26
N LEU A 80 -4.03 9.36 11.18
CA LEU A 80 -4.23 7.92 11.01
C LEU A 80 -5.28 7.60 9.95
N ASP A 81 -6.39 8.34 9.90
CA ASP A 81 -7.40 8.14 8.86
C ASP A 81 -6.87 8.52 7.47
N THR A 82 -6.09 9.61 7.36
CA THR A 82 -5.40 9.98 6.12
C THR A 82 -4.46 8.87 5.66
N MET A 83 -3.63 8.32 6.55
CA MET A 83 -2.72 7.23 6.20
C MET A 83 -3.47 5.95 5.79
N ARG A 84 -4.58 5.63 6.46
CA ARG A 84 -5.47 4.53 6.08
C ARG A 84 -6.00 4.71 4.65
N VAL A 85 -6.49 5.89 4.31
CA VAL A 85 -6.99 6.21 2.96
C VAL A 85 -5.87 6.08 1.93
N ILE A 86 -4.71 6.67 2.18
CA ILE A 86 -3.53 6.58 1.29
C ILE A 86 -3.15 5.12 1.04
N SER A 87 -3.14 4.27 2.07
CA SER A 87 -2.85 2.85 1.92
C SER A 87 -3.86 2.13 1.02
N ILE A 88 -5.16 2.45 1.12
CA ILE A 88 -6.17 1.88 0.21
C ILE A 88 -5.97 2.38 -1.23
N VAL A 89 -5.64 3.66 -1.41
CA VAL A 89 -5.33 4.22 -2.74
C VAL A 89 -4.12 3.55 -3.35
N ASN A 90 -3.04 3.39 -2.59
CA ASN A 90 -1.83 2.71 -3.05
C ASN A 90 -2.12 1.25 -3.42
N ALA A 91 -2.95 0.54 -2.63
CA ALA A 91 -3.38 -0.82 -2.96
C ALA A 91 -4.10 -0.87 -4.32
N LEU A 92 -4.99 0.09 -4.60
CA LEU A 92 -5.68 0.21 -5.88
C LEU A 92 -4.72 0.57 -7.01
N SER A 93 -3.84 1.57 -6.82
CA SER A 93 -2.84 1.98 -7.79
C SER A 93 -1.94 0.83 -8.21
N VAL A 94 -1.42 0.06 -7.24
CA VAL A 94 -0.61 -1.13 -7.49
C VAL A 94 -1.39 -2.15 -8.32
N ALA A 95 -2.64 -2.45 -7.94
CA ALA A 95 -3.46 -3.40 -8.68
C ALA A 95 -3.69 -2.98 -10.15
N PHE A 96 -3.85 -1.67 -10.40
CA PHE A 96 -3.94 -1.14 -11.76
C PHE A 96 -2.64 -1.25 -12.52
N TYR A 97 -1.51 -0.87 -11.91
CA TYR A 97 -0.20 -0.98 -12.54
C TYR A 97 0.15 -2.43 -12.89
N GLU A 98 -0.08 -3.36 -11.97
CA GLU A 98 0.15 -4.80 -12.21
C GLU A 98 -0.71 -5.33 -13.36
N LYS A 99 -1.95 -4.87 -13.48
CA LYS A 99 -2.81 -5.21 -14.62
C LYS A 99 -2.31 -4.63 -15.93
N GLU A 100 -1.89 -3.36 -15.94
CA GLU A 100 -1.36 -2.69 -17.14
C GLU A 100 -0.07 -3.34 -17.64
N LEU A 101 0.80 -3.74 -16.71
CA LEU A 101 2.11 -4.31 -17.00
C LEU A 101 2.10 -5.82 -17.15
N GLU A 102 0.95 -6.48 -16.94
CA GLU A 102 0.81 -7.93 -16.88
C GLU A 102 1.86 -8.60 -15.96
N CYS A 103 2.14 -7.97 -14.82
CA CYS A 103 3.18 -8.41 -13.87
C CYS A 103 2.67 -8.43 -12.43
N ARG A 104 3.29 -9.24 -11.56
CA ARG A 104 3.07 -9.24 -10.12
C ARG A 104 4.31 -8.71 -9.43
N LEU A 105 4.32 -7.44 -9.03
CA LEU A 105 5.54 -6.72 -8.67
C LEU A 105 6.38 -7.43 -7.61
N ILE A 106 5.78 -7.88 -6.51
CA ILE A 106 6.51 -8.55 -5.41
C ILE A 106 6.77 -10.03 -5.72
N GLU A 107 5.81 -10.68 -6.36
CA GLU A 107 5.86 -12.14 -6.56
C GLU A 107 6.80 -12.50 -7.71
N ASP A 108 6.90 -11.61 -8.71
CA ASP A 108 7.80 -11.76 -9.85
C ASP A 108 9.12 -11.01 -9.66
N ALA A 109 9.33 -10.25 -8.57
CA ALA A 109 10.55 -9.44 -8.35
C ALA A 109 11.85 -10.25 -8.46
N ASP A 110 11.90 -11.42 -7.80
CA ASP A 110 13.07 -12.27 -7.79
C ASP A 110 13.30 -12.94 -9.15
N ASP A 111 12.23 -13.33 -9.83
CA ASP A 111 12.30 -13.94 -11.15
C ASP A 111 12.61 -12.90 -12.23
N PHE A 112 12.09 -11.68 -12.10
CA PHE A 112 12.44 -10.53 -12.92
C PHE A 112 13.90 -10.14 -12.73
N LEU A 113 14.40 -10.07 -11.50
CA LEU A 113 15.81 -9.80 -11.23
C LEU A 113 16.73 -10.88 -11.83
N LYS A 114 16.33 -12.16 -11.78
CA LYS A 114 17.06 -13.26 -12.43
C LYS A 114 17.05 -13.10 -13.95
N VAL A 115 15.89 -12.83 -14.56
CA VAL A 115 15.75 -12.63 -16.00
C VAL A 115 16.53 -11.41 -16.48
N ALA A 116 16.48 -10.30 -15.75
CA ALA A 116 17.24 -9.08 -16.03
C ALA A 116 18.76 -9.33 -15.94
N LYS A 117 19.23 -10.07 -14.92
CA LYS A 117 20.63 -10.50 -14.83
C LYS A 117 21.04 -11.38 -16.02
N VAL A 118 20.19 -12.29 -16.47
CA VAL A 118 20.49 -13.13 -17.66
C VAL A 118 20.55 -12.27 -18.93
N LYS A 119 19.53 -11.41 -19.13
CA LYS A 119 19.39 -10.53 -20.30
C LYS A 119 20.59 -9.59 -20.45
N HIS A 120 21.01 -8.98 -19.35
CA HIS A 120 22.10 -8.00 -19.34
C HIS A 120 23.46 -8.62 -18.96
N GLN A 121 23.60 -9.95 -19.03
CA GLN A 121 24.84 -10.69 -18.71
C GLN A 121 25.43 -10.35 -17.32
N GLY A 122 24.56 -10.04 -16.37
CA GLY A 122 24.89 -9.63 -15.00
C GLY A 122 25.14 -8.13 -14.84
N ASN A 123 25.14 -7.34 -15.91
CA ASN A 123 25.38 -5.91 -15.87
C ASN A 123 24.07 -5.12 -15.72
N LEU A 124 23.65 -4.87 -14.48
CA LEU A 124 22.42 -4.12 -14.19
C LEU A 124 22.53 -2.61 -14.46
N ASP A 125 23.69 -2.08 -14.86
CA ASP A 125 23.82 -0.67 -15.28
C ASP A 125 23.26 -0.45 -16.70
N GLN A 126 22.82 -1.52 -17.38
CA GLN A 126 22.22 -1.48 -18.72
C GLN A 126 20.71 -1.68 -18.70
N LEU A 127 20.10 -1.65 -17.51
CA LEU A 127 18.65 -1.71 -17.38
C LEU A 127 18.01 -0.54 -18.10
N SER A 128 16.92 -0.82 -18.81
CA SER A 128 16.02 0.26 -19.27
C SER A 128 15.37 0.95 -18.06
N GLU A 129 14.94 2.20 -18.22
CA GLU A 129 14.20 2.95 -17.17
C GLU A 129 13.02 2.15 -16.60
N TYR A 130 12.38 1.34 -17.44
CA TYR A 130 11.28 0.45 -17.03
C TYR A 130 11.76 -0.68 -16.11
N GLU A 131 12.88 -1.34 -16.43
CA GLU A 131 13.43 -2.42 -15.62
C GLU A 131 14.01 -1.89 -14.30
N GLU A 132 14.63 -0.71 -14.32
CA GLU A 132 15.02 0.01 -13.11
C GLU A 132 13.81 0.33 -12.23
N CYS A 133 12.70 0.79 -12.81
CA CYS A 133 11.48 1.09 -12.07
C CYS A 133 10.95 -0.15 -11.33
N ILE A 134 10.86 -1.31 -12.00
CA ILE A 134 10.39 -2.56 -11.39
C ILE A 134 11.35 -3.04 -10.30
N ILE A 135 12.66 -2.99 -10.52
CA ILE A 135 13.67 -3.40 -9.52
C ILE A 135 13.64 -2.46 -8.31
N ASN A 136 13.59 -1.16 -8.53
CA ASN A 136 13.54 -0.16 -7.47
C ASN A 136 12.23 -0.26 -6.68
N LEU A 137 11.08 -0.44 -7.35
CA LEU A 137 9.81 -0.70 -6.69
C LEU A 137 9.88 -1.94 -5.82
N SER A 138 10.43 -3.04 -6.34
CA SER A 138 10.59 -4.31 -5.62
C SER A 138 11.54 -4.21 -4.43
N GLN A 139 12.68 -3.53 -4.59
CA GLN A 139 13.67 -3.31 -3.52
C GLN A 139 13.13 -2.39 -2.43
N ASN A 140 12.52 -1.26 -2.80
CA ASN A 140 11.86 -0.36 -1.85
C ASN A 140 10.74 -1.08 -1.11
N TYR A 141 10.02 -1.98 -1.78
CA TYR A 141 9.01 -2.83 -1.14
C TYR A 141 9.63 -3.78 -0.11
N CYS A 142 10.72 -4.48 -0.47
CA CYS A 142 11.44 -5.39 0.41
C CYS A 142 12.11 -4.69 1.61
N GLU A 143 12.63 -3.48 1.44
CA GLU A 143 13.24 -2.69 2.51
C GLU A 143 12.19 -2.11 3.46
N THR A 144 11.11 -1.56 2.91
CA THR A 144 9.94 -1.13 3.70
C THR A 144 9.34 -2.32 4.45
N TYR A 145 9.25 -3.49 3.81
CA TYR A 145 8.77 -4.73 4.41
C TYR A 145 9.71 -5.25 5.50
N ARG A 146 11.03 -5.21 5.32
CA ARG A 146 11.99 -5.58 6.37
C ARG A 146 11.91 -4.66 7.58
N LEU A 147 11.62 -3.38 7.40
CA LEU A 147 11.39 -2.46 8.52
C LEU A 147 10.07 -2.80 9.24
N ILE A 148 9.01 -3.11 8.49
CA ILE A 148 7.71 -3.50 9.05
C ILE A 148 7.75 -4.87 9.76
N VAL A 149 8.55 -5.83 9.30
CA VAL A 149 8.67 -7.17 9.90
C VAL A 149 9.63 -7.18 11.10
N ASN A 150 10.66 -6.33 11.12
CA ASN A 150 11.61 -6.26 12.23
C ASN A 150 11.15 -5.35 13.38
N GLU A 151 10.19 -4.43 13.15
CA GLU A 151 9.51 -3.66 14.19
C GLU A 151 8.12 -4.25 14.45
N ASP A 152 8.07 -5.25 15.33
CA ASP A 152 6.86 -5.81 15.98
C ASP A 152 5.74 -6.35 15.06
N TYR A 153 5.98 -7.54 14.50
CA TYR A 153 4.92 -8.54 14.30
C TYR A 153 4.47 -9.13 15.65
N ILE A 154 4.06 -8.28 16.61
CA ILE A 154 3.36 -8.72 17.81
C ILE A 154 1.87 -8.82 17.46
N GLY A 155 1.53 -9.97 16.89
CA GLY A 155 0.22 -10.60 17.06
C GLY A 155 -0.97 -9.95 16.36
N SER A 156 -1.16 -10.23 15.08
CA SER A 156 -2.49 -10.60 14.57
C SER A 156 -2.37 -11.25 13.20
N LYS A 157 -2.98 -12.43 13.05
CA LYS A 157 -3.14 -13.08 11.76
C LYS A 157 -3.89 -12.13 10.83
N LEU A 158 -3.40 -11.99 9.60
CA LEU A 158 -4.16 -11.37 8.51
C LEU A 158 -5.56 -12.03 8.43
N PRO A 159 -6.64 -11.28 8.12
CA PRO A 159 -7.95 -11.86 7.88
C PRO A 159 -7.87 -12.88 6.75
N ASP A 160 -8.52 -14.03 6.94
CA ASP A 160 -8.66 -15.05 5.90
C ASP A 160 -9.69 -14.53 4.89
N PHE A 161 -9.26 -14.21 3.66
CA PHE A 161 -10.11 -13.71 2.57
C PHE A 161 -10.66 -14.86 1.69
N ARG A 162 -11.08 -15.96 2.32
CA ARG A 162 -11.82 -17.04 1.66
C ARG A 162 -13.32 -16.76 1.60
#